data_AF-A0A379T297-F1
#
_entry.id   AF-A0A379T297-F1
#
_cell.length_a   1.000
_cell.length_b   1.000
_cell.length_c   1.000
_cell.angle_alpha   90.00
_cell.angle_beta   90.00
_cell.angle_gamma   90.00
#
_symmetry.space_group_name_H-M   'P 1'
#
loop_
_entity.id
_entity.type
_entity.pdbx_description
1 polymer ?
#
loop_
_entity_poly.entity_id
_entity_poly.type
_entity_poly.pdbx_seq_one_letter_code
_entity_poly.pdbx_strand_id
1 'polypeptide(L)'
;MERFCRTMFVNPMEQAWQQVLIPAADSLNAQWQQAVVSEWNSAFGGRYPFSNSSSDVSLPLLAKYLNADSGRIAQFLQNRLKGVLHKEGNHWVPDSINSQGLAFSPAFLNAINTLSYISDVAFTEGNAGVNFELRPGTADGVMQTDIIIDSQKLTYVNQLPAWKRFTWPADTEAPGANLSWISTQAGTRQYADIPGSWGLIRLLDKARVKAYPGVGSSYSLSWKAQDGRTLNYTLRTEAGEGPLVLLKLRNFRLPETIFSTTGVAVVSAASDAEEVY
;
A
#
# COMPACT_ATOMS: atom_id res chain seq x y z
N MET A 1 -17.24 -19.74 -49.23
CA MET A 1 -16.28 -20.74 -48.72
C MET A 1 -15.65 -20.30 -47.39
N GLU A 2 -15.15 -19.06 -47.26
CA GLU A 2 -14.56 -18.55 -46.01
C GLU A 2 -15.48 -18.59 -44.77
N ARG A 3 -16.77 -18.22 -44.88
CA ARG A 3 -17.71 -18.29 -43.74
C ARG A 3 -17.97 -19.72 -43.24
N PHE A 4 -17.91 -20.72 -44.13
CA PHE A 4 -18.15 -22.12 -43.79
C PHE A 4 -16.95 -22.75 -43.08
N CYS A 5 -15.73 -22.48 -43.57
CA CYS A 5 -14.50 -22.96 -42.92
C CYS A 5 -14.30 -22.32 -41.52
N ARG A 6 -14.68 -21.06 -41.32
CA ARG A 6 -14.61 -20.42 -40.01
C ARG A 6 -15.63 -21.01 -39.00
N THR A 7 -16.85 -21.28 -39.46
CA THR A 7 -17.90 -21.84 -38.60
C THR A 7 -17.65 -23.31 -38.25
N MET A 8 -17.08 -24.11 -39.17
CA MET A 8 -16.83 -25.54 -38.92
C MET A 8 -15.52 -25.85 -38.19
N PHE A 9 -14.53 -24.95 -38.21
CA PHE A 9 -13.21 -25.24 -37.62
C PHE A 9 -12.73 -24.21 -36.59
N VAL A 10 -13.20 -22.96 -36.64
CA VAL A 10 -12.75 -21.90 -35.71
C VAL A 10 -13.69 -21.78 -34.52
N ASN A 11 -15.02 -21.73 -34.75
CA ASN A 11 -16.00 -21.61 -33.67
C ASN A 11 -15.95 -22.78 -32.65
N PRO A 12 -15.82 -24.07 -33.06
CA PRO A 12 -15.72 -25.18 -32.11
C PRO A 12 -14.42 -25.14 -31.30
N MET A 13 -13.34 -24.62 -31.88
CA MET A 13 -12.06 -24.46 -31.21
C MET A 13 -12.08 -23.30 -30.22
N GLU A 14 -12.72 -22.18 -30.56
CA GLU A 14 -12.95 -21.05 -29.64
C GLU A 14 -13.88 -21.43 -28.46
N GLN A 15 -14.94 -22.21 -28.71
CA GLN A 15 -15.81 -22.72 -27.66
C GLN A 15 -15.09 -23.71 -26.74
N ALA A 16 -14.30 -24.64 -27.30
CA ALA A 16 -13.47 -25.55 -26.50
C ALA A 16 -12.41 -24.79 -25.68
N TRP A 17 -11.84 -23.71 -26.23
CA TRP A 17 -10.91 -22.83 -25.52
C TRP A 17 -11.57 -22.15 -24.31
N GLN A 18 -12.78 -21.60 -24.47
CA GLN A 18 -13.52 -20.99 -23.36
C GLN A 18 -13.90 -22.01 -22.26
N GLN A 19 -14.29 -23.23 -22.64
CA GLN A 19 -14.61 -24.31 -21.69
C GLN A 19 -13.43 -24.72 -20.80
N VAL A 20 -12.18 -24.52 -21.26
CA VAL A 20 -10.97 -24.81 -20.48
C VAL A 20 -10.51 -23.59 -19.67
N LEU A 21 -10.69 -22.37 -20.19
CA LEU A 21 -10.19 -21.15 -19.56
C LEU A 21 -10.89 -20.80 -18.24
N ILE A 22 -12.22 -20.93 -18.17
CA ILE A 22 -12.97 -20.54 -16.96
C ILE A 22 -12.59 -21.42 -15.76
N PRO A 23 -12.60 -22.77 -15.85
CA PRO A 23 -12.17 -23.62 -14.74
C PRO A 23 -10.70 -23.41 -14.35
N ALA A 24 -9.83 -23.09 -15.31
CA ALA A 24 -8.43 -22.75 -15.04
C ALA A 24 -8.32 -21.42 -14.26
N ALA A 25 -9.11 -20.41 -14.62
CA ALA A 25 -9.19 -19.13 -13.92
C ALA A 25 -9.68 -19.31 -12.47
N ASP A 26 -10.75 -20.08 -12.28
CA ASP A 26 -11.31 -20.37 -10.96
C ASP A 26 -10.33 -21.19 -10.10
N SER A 27 -9.63 -22.15 -10.69
CA SER A 27 -8.56 -22.89 -10.01
C SER A 27 -7.41 -21.97 -9.58
N LEU A 28 -6.99 -21.02 -10.42
CA LEU A 28 -5.97 -20.02 -10.04
C LEU A 28 -6.47 -19.07 -8.96
N ASN A 29 -7.73 -18.65 -9.00
CA ASN A 29 -8.35 -17.86 -7.93
C ASN A 29 -8.35 -18.63 -6.60
N ALA A 30 -8.74 -19.90 -6.60
CA ALA A 30 -8.73 -20.73 -5.40
C ALA A 30 -7.31 -20.93 -4.84
N GLN A 31 -6.32 -21.18 -5.71
CA GLN A 31 -4.92 -21.28 -5.31
C GLN A 31 -4.38 -19.98 -4.70
N TRP A 32 -4.74 -18.84 -5.28
CA TRP A 32 -4.38 -17.52 -4.75
C TRP A 32 -4.97 -17.29 -3.36
N GLN A 33 -6.25 -17.62 -3.18
CA GLN A 33 -6.93 -17.48 -1.90
C GLN A 33 -6.26 -18.33 -0.82
N GLN A 34 -5.96 -19.59 -1.14
CA GLN A 34 -5.36 -20.54 -0.21
C GLN A 34 -3.90 -20.23 0.10
N ALA A 35 -3.10 -19.86 -0.91
CA ALA A 35 -1.66 -19.69 -0.75
C ALA A 35 -1.26 -18.32 -0.19
N VAL A 36 -2.09 -17.28 -0.42
CA VAL A 36 -1.73 -15.90 -0.08
C VAL A 36 -2.80 -15.20 0.74
N VAL A 37 -4.06 -15.16 0.27
CA VAL A 37 -5.09 -14.29 0.87
C VAL A 37 -5.50 -14.74 2.27
N SER A 38 -5.73 -16.03 2.49
CA SER A 38 -6.12 -16.59 3.78
C SER A 38 -5.07 -16.29 4.87
N GLU A 39 -3.80 -16.58 4.56
CA GLU A 39 -2.66 -16.36 5.44
C GLU A 39 -2.40 -14.87 5.68
N TRP A 40 -2.54 -14.04 4.65
CA TRP A 40 -2.46 -12.58 4.76
C TRP A 40 -3.53 -12.03 5.72
N ASN A 41 -4.80 -12.44 5.53
CA ASN A 41 -5.91 -11.98 6.35
C ASN A 41 -5.77 -12.46 7.80
N SER A 42 -5.33 -13.70 8.01
CA SER A 42 -5.05 -14.25 9.33
C SER A 42 -3.93 -13.49 10.05
N ALA A 43 -2.83 -13.20 9.35
CA ALA A 43 -1.68 -12.51 9.92
C ALA A 43 -1.98 -11.02 10.23
N PHE A 44 -2.74 -10.35 9.36
CA PHE A 44 -2.77 -8.89 9.32
C PHE A 44 -4.16 -8.25 9.47
N GLY A 45 -5.25 -8.95 9.15
CA GLY A 45 -6.58 -8.37 8.96
C GLY A 45 -7.14 -7.64 10.19
N GLY A 46 -6.81 -8.09 11.40
CA GLY A 46 -7.25 -7.51 12.68
C GLY A 46 -6.23 -6.56 13.34
N ARG A 47 -5.17 -6.16 12.61
CA ARG A 47 -4.06 -5.36 13.15
C ARG A 47 -3.88 -4.05 12.38
N TYR A 48 -3.24 -3.07 13.00
CA TYR A 48 -2.82 -1.84 12.35
C TYR A 48 -1.62 -2.11 11.43
N PRO A 49 -1.57 -1.55 10.19
CA PRO A 49 -2.43 -0.49 9.66
C PRO A 49 -3.73 -0.94 8.97
N PHE A 50 -3.95 -2.23 8.73
CA PHE A 50 -5.10 -2.73 7.96
C PHE A 50 -6.45 -2.53 8.63
N SER A 51 -6.47 -2.48 9.96
CA SER A 51 -7.61 -2.15 10.80
C SER A 51 -7.23 -1.09 11.83
N ASN A 52 -8.22 -0.38 12.38
CA ASN A 52 -7.97 0.55 13.49
C ASN A 52 -7.94 -0.20 14.84
N SER A 53 -6.94 -1.07 15.00
CA SER A 53 -6.70 -1.88 16.20
C SER A 53 -5.54 -1.30 17.02
N SER A 54 -5.46 -1.65 18.31
CA SER A 54 -4.29 -1.36 19.15
C SER A 54 -3.11 -2.29 18.87
N SER A 55 -3.37 -3.46 18.27
CA SER A 55 -2.32 -4.41 17.91
C SER A 55 -1.71 -4.06 16.56
N ASP A 56 -0.38 -4.09 16.49
CA ASP A 56 0.39 -3.75 15.30
C ASP A 56 0.77 -5.00 14.48
N VAL A 57 0.90 -4.81 13.17
CA VAL A 57 1.48 -5.81 12.27
C VAL A 57 2.98 -5.95 12.53
N SER A 58 3.50 -7.17 12.49
CA SER A 58 4.94 -7.41 12.52
C SER A 58 5.58 -6.92 11.20
N LEU A 59 6.47 -5.93 11.29
CA LEU A 59 7.20 -5.38 10.14
C LEU A 59 8.06 -6.45 9.42
N PRO A 60 8.83 -7.31 10.10
CA PRO A 60 9.54 -8.40 9.43
C PRO A 60 8.61 -9.39 8.73
N LEU A 61 7.44 -9.68 9.31
CA LEU A 61 6.47 -10.56 8.64
C LEU A 61 5.86 -9.89 7.41
N LEU A 62 5.56 -8.59 7.49
CA LEU A 62 5.08 -7.82 6.34
C LEU A 62 6.13 -7.81 5.21
N ALA A 63 7.40 -7.60 5.52
CA ALA A 63 8.51 -7.67 4.56
C ALA A 63 8.54 -9.03 3.81
N LYS A 64 8.36 -10.15 4.52
CA LYS A 64 8.30 -11.49 3.91
C LYS A 64 7.19 -11.65 2.86
N TYR A 65 6.14 -10.84 2.90
CA TYR A 65 5.12 -10.83 1.86
C TYR A 65 5.43 -9.85 0.73
N LEU A 66 5.92 -8.66 1.09
CA LEU A 66 6.04 -7.53 0.17
C LEU A 66 7.33 -7.48 -0.63
N ASN A 67 8.41 -8.11 -0.14
CA ASN A 67 9.73 -8.06 -0.78
C ASN A 67 9.63 -8.31 -2.29
N ALA A 68 10.22 -7.40 -3.07
CA ALA A 68 9.91 -7.23 -4.48
C ALA A 68 10.12 -8.49 -5.35
N ASP A 69 11.06 -9.36 -4.96
CA ASP A 69 11.40 -10.59 -5.69
C ASP A 69 11.25 -11.86 -4.84
N SER A 70 11.60 -11.80 -3.56
CA SER A 70 11.55 -12.96 -2.65
C SER A 70 10.28 -13.03 -1.80
N GLY A 71 9.42 -12.02 -1.86
CA GLY A 71 8.17 -11.96 -1.11
C GLY A 71 7.16 -13.00 -1.59
N ARG A 72 6.34 -13.51 -0.68
CA ARG A 72 5.31 -14.53 -0.99
C ARG A 72 4.40 -14.13 -2.16
N ILE A 73 4.03 -12.86 -2.24
CA ILE A 73 3.20 -12.33 -3.34
C ILE A 73 3.98 -12.41 -4.66
N ALA A 74 5.18 -11.82 -4.70
CA ALA A 74 6.02 -11.83 -5.90
C ALA A 74 6.31 -13.25 -6.40
N GLN A 75 6.65 -14.17 -5.49
CA GLN A 75 6.89 -15.58 -5.82
C GLN A 75 5.65 -16.26 -6.39
N PHE A 76 4.45 -16.00 -5.85
CA PHE A 76 3.22 -16.53 -6.42
C PHE A 76 3.03 -16.04 -7.86
N LEU A 77 3.16 -14.73 -8.09
CA LEU A 77 2.99 -14.13 -9.42
C LEU A 77 3.99 -14.70 -10.43
N GLN A 78 5.27 -14.81 -10.06
CA GLN A 78 6.32 -15.35 -10.93
C GLN A 78 6.18 -16.86 -11.20
N ASN A 79 5.63 -17.63 -10.26
CA ASN A 79 5.52 -19.08 -10.39
C ASN A 79 4.19 -19.53 -11.03
N ARG A 80 3.14 -18.72 -10.96
CA ARG A 80 1.79 -19.08 -11.41
C ARG A 80 1.27 -18.22 -12.55
N LEU A 81 1.73 -16.97 -12.68
CA LEU A 81 1.19 -16.00 -13.64
C LEU A 81 2.22 -15.48 -14.65
N LYS A 82 3.46 -15.99 -14.66
CA LYS A 82 4.53 -15.51 -15.56
C LYS A 82 4.17 -15.42 -17.04
N GLY A 83 3.30 -16.31 -17.53
CA GLY A 83 2.87 -16.30 -18.94
C GLY A 83 1.83 -15.22 -19.29
N VAL A 84 1.18 -14.61 -18.30
CA VAL A 84 0.06 -13.67 -18.48
C VAL A 84 0.23 -12.37 -17.71
N LEU A 85 1.23 -12.30 -16.84
CA LEU A 85 1.57 -11.15 -16.01
C LEU A 85 3.09 -11.07 -15.88
N HIS A 86 3.67 -9.92 -16.23
CA HIS A 86 5.09 -9.67 -16.12
C HIS A 86 5.35 -8.38 -15.33
N LYS A 87 6.60 -8.24 -14.87
CA LYS A 87 7.04 -7.10 -14.07
C LYS A 87 7.76 -6.10 -14.99
N GLU A 88 7.24 -4.88 -15.08
CA GLU A 88 7.86 -3.75 -15.77
C GLU A 88 8.31 -2.72 -14.74
N GLY A 89 9.62 -2.65 -14.49
CA GLY A 89 10.16 -1.87 -13.37
C GLY A 89 9.59 -2.39 -12.04
N ASN A 90 8.79 -1.55 -11.37
CA ASN A 90 8.12 -1.91 -10.12
C ASN A 90 6.61 -2.22 -10.29
N HIS A 91 6.11 -2.26 -11.52
CA HIS A 91 4.70 -2.51 -11.80
C HIS A 91 4.47 -3.91 -12.38
N TRP A 92 3.38 -4.54 -11.97
CA TRP A 92 2.86 -5.76 -12.57
C TRP A 92 1.86 -5.40 -13.67
N VAL A 93 2.17 -5.83 -14.89
CA VAL A 93 1.42 -5.51 -16.10
C VAL A 93 0.92 -6.80 -16.75
N PRO A 94 -0.37 -6.88 -17.13
CA PRO A 94 -0.88 -8.00 -17.92
C PRO A 94 -0.23 -8.09 -19.29
N ASP A 95 0.05 -9.32 -19.73
CA ASP A 95 0.42 -9.58 -21.11
C ASP A 95 -0.84 -9.72 -21.97
N SER A 96 -1.17 -8.67 -22.72
CA SER A 96 -2.36 -8.60 -23.58
C SER A 96 -2.38 -9.63 -24.72
N ILE A 97 -1.23 -10.17 -25.12
CA ILE A 97 -1.13 -11.13 -26.22
C ILE A 97 -1.49 -12.54 -25.72
N ASN A 98 -1.06 -12.88 -24.51
CA ASN A 98 -1.21 -14.22 -23.92
C ASN A 98 -2.44 -14.38 -23.03
N SER A 99 -3.15 -13.29 -22.69
CA SER A 99 -4.35 -13.30 -21.84
C SER A 99 -5.68 -13.40 -22.61
N GLN A 100 -5.67 -13.88 -23.87
CA GLN A 100 -6.88 -13.99 -24.69
C GLN A 100 -7.99 -14.78 -23.99
N GLY A 101 -9.06 -14.08 -23.60
CA GLY A 101 -10.23 -14.64 -22.90
C GLY A 101 -10.18 -14.58 -21.37
N LEU A 102 -9.07 -14.13 -20.76
CA LEU A 102 -8.88 -13.97 -19.32
C LEU A 102 -8.79 -12.49 -18.94
N ALA A 103 -9.83 -11.95 -18.30
CA ALA A 103 -9.81 -10.58 -17.80
C ALA A 103 -9.26 -10.55 -16.36
N PHE A 104 -8.16 -9.83 -16.13
CA PHE A 104 -7.68 -9.54 -14.78
C PHE A 104 -8.66 -8.64 -14.04
N SER A 105 -8.87 -8.92 -12.76
CA SER A 105 -9.59 -8.05 -11.84
C SER A 105 -8.83 -6.72 -11.70
N PRO A 106 -9.45 -5.56 -12.02
CA PRO A 106 -8.80 -4.27 -11.82
C PRO A 106 -8.42 -4.01 -10.36
N ALA A 107 -9.22 -4.53 -9.41
CA ALA A 107 -8.94 -4.44 -7.99
C ALA A 107 -7.66 -5.22 -7.63
N PHE A 108 -7.47 -6.41 -8.20
CA PHE A 108 -6.27 -7.22 -8.02
C PHE A 108 -5.02 -6.49 -8.53
N LEU A 109 -5.06 -5.98 -9.77
CA LEU A 109 -3.94 -5.24 -10.35
C LEU A 109 -3.59 -4.00 -9.53
N ASN A 110 -4.59 -3.23 -9.08
CA ASN A 110 -4.36 -2.08 -8.22
C ASN A 110 -3.72 -2.49 -6.88
N ALA A 111 -4.23 -3.56 -6.26
CA ALA A 111 -3.74 -4.04 -4.98
C ALA A 111 -2.27 -4.48 -5.05
N ILE A 112 -1.90 -5.33 -6.00
CA ILE A 112 -0.51 -5.81 -6.12
C ILE A 112 0.44 -4.67 -6.48
N ASN A 113 0.03 -3.72 -7.33
CA ASN A 113 0.86 -2.58 -7.69
C ASN A 113 1.02 -1.59 -6.53
N THR A 114 -0.02 -1.40 -5.72
CA THR A 114 0.08 -0.62 -4.47
C THR A 114 1.09 -1.26 -3.51
N LEU A 115 1.05 -2.58 -3.36
CA LEU A 115 1.98 -3.31 -2.50
C LEU A 115 3.42 -3.28 -3.03
N SER A 116 3.62 -3.42 -4.35
CA SER A 116 4.93 -3.26 -4.98
C SER A 116 5.49 -1.85 -4.81
N TYR A 117 4.65 -0.81 -4.95
CA TYR A 117 5.06 0.57 -4.68
C TYR A 117 5.49 0.77 -3.21
N ILE A 118 4.75 0.21 -2.26
CA ILE A 118 5.13 0.27 -0.83
C ILE A 118 6.47 -0.46 -0.60
N SER A 119 6.69 -1.62 -1.23
CA SER A 119 7.95 -2.36 -1.10
C SER A 119 9.14 -1.53 -1.58
N ASP A 120 9.00 -0.84 -2.69
CA ASP A 120 10.08 -0.05 -3.31
C ASP A 120 10.41 1.24 -2.55
N VAL A 121 9.46 1.75 -1.76
CA VAL A 121 9.70 2.94 -0.93
C VAL A 121 10.16 2.57 0.48
N ALA A 122 9.55 1.55 1.11
CA ALA A 122 9.72 1.27 2.53
C ALA A 122 10.42 -0.05 2.87
N PHE A 123 10.71 -0.90 1.89
CA PHE A 123 11.34 -2.21 2.08
C PHE A 123 12.50 -2.46 1.09
N THR A 124 13.22 -1.40 0.70
CA THR A 124 14.29 -1.44 -0.31
C THR A 124 15.40 -2.43 -0.01
N GLU A 125 15.74 -2.60 1.27
CA GLU A 125 16.80 -3.50 1.75
C GLU A 125 16.26 -4.86 2.23
N GLY A 126 15.01 -5.18 1.88
CA GLY A 126 14.34 -6.44 2.27
C GLY A 126 13.75 -6.47 3.68
N ASN A 127 13.97 -5.41 4.47
CA ASN A 127 13.33 -5.13 5.75
C ASN A 127 12.74 -3.71 5.72
N ALA A 128 11.82 -3.42 6.66
CA ALA A 128 11.24 -2.08 6.77
C ALA A 128 12.33 -1.05 7.09
N GLY A 129 12.42 0.03 6.31
CA GLY A 129 13.39 1.09 6.51
C GLY A 129 13.16 2.26 5.57
N VAL A 130 13.02 3.46 6.13
CA VAL A 130 12.97 4.73 5.40
C VAL A 130 13.74 5.80 6.16
N ASN A 131 14.40 6.67 5.40
CA ASN A 131 14.95 7.92 5.91
C ASN A 131 14.15 9.10 5.39
N PHE A 132 13.99 10.10 6.25
CA PHE A 132 13.28 11.33 5.91
C PHE A 132 13.78 12.47 6.79
N GLU A 133 13.39 13.69 6.47
CA GLU A 133 13.73 14.85 7.27
C GLU A 133 12.46 15.60 7.69
N LEU A 134 12.49 16.10 8.92
CA LEU A 134 11.46 17.00 9.43
C LEU A 134 12.08 18.37 9.69
N ARG A 135 11.34 19.41 9.31
CA ARG A 135 11.59 20.79 9.68
C ARG A 135 10.39 21.31 10.47
N PRO A 136 10.58 21.84 11.69
CA PRO A 136 9.47 22.40 12.44
C PRO A 136 8.97 23.68 11.78
N GLY A 137 7.65 23.88 11.82
CA GLY A 137 6.97 25.09 11.40
C GLY A 137 6.53 25.90 12.62
N THR A 138 6.21 27.18 12.39
CA THR A 138 5.68 28.06 13.42
C THR A 138 4.16 28.02 13.45
N ALA A 139 3.59 28.40 14.59
CA ALA A 139 2.15 28.61 14.75
C ALA A 139 1.90 29.64 15.85
N ASP A 140 0.81 30.38 15.72
CA ASP A 140 0.44 31.40 16.71
C ASP A 140 0.19 30.77 18.09
N GLY A 141 0.72 31.42 19.13
CA GLY A 141 0.61 30.98 20.51
C GLY A 141 1.31 29.66 20.88
N VAL A 142 2.11 29.06 19.99
CA VAL A 142 2.95 27.87 20.28
C VAL A 142 4.38 28.33 20.55
N MET A 143 4.91 28.05 21.74
CA MET A 143 6.26 28.44 22.16
C MET A 143 7.29 27.34 21.91
N GLN A 144 6.89 26.08 22.08
CA GLN A 144 7.76 24.93 21.87
C GLN A 144 6.98 23.76 21.30
N THR A 145 7.62 22.96 20.45
CA THR A 145 7.13 21.65 20.04
C THR A 145 8.24 20.62 20.20
N ASP A 146 7.90 19.47 20.76
CA ASP A 146 8.78 18.31 20.85
C ASP A 146 8.15 17.15 20.08
N ILE A 147 8.82 16.67 19.04
CA ILE A 147 8.49 15.41 18.37
C ILE A 147 9.61 14.40 18.64
N ILE A 148 9.24 13.21 19.11
CA ILE A 148 10.16 12.10 19.36
C ILE A 148 9.68 10.91 18.53
N ILE A 149 10.55 10.32 17.72
CA ILE A 149 10.26 9.16 16.89
C ILE A 149 11.37 8.13 17.15
N ASP A 150 11.03 6.98 17.70
CA ASP A 150 11.97 5.92 18.07
C ASP A 150 13.20 6.48 18.81
N SER A 151 12.94 7.23 19.88
CA SER A 151 13.94 7.96 20.70
C SER A 151 14.71 9.10 20.01
N GLN A 152 14.49 9.37 18.71
CA GLN A 152 15.08 10.51 18.03
C GLN A 152 14.25 11.78 18.31
N LYS A 153 14.82 12.74 19.05
CA LYS A 153 14.09 13.95 19.50
C LYS A 153 14.34 15.19 18.62
N LEU A 154 13.30 15.88 18.21
CA LEU A 154 13.35 17.23 17.62
C LEU A 154 12.57 18.21 18.49
N THR A 155 13.32 19.02 19.24
CA THR A 155 12.78 20.16 20.00
C THR A 155 12.88 21.42 19.17
N TYR A 156 11.82 22.21 19.15
CA TYR A 156 11.80 23.50 18.47
C TYR A 156 11.23 24.58 19.38
N VAL A 157 11.94 25.69 19.54
CA VAL A 157 11.60 26.82 20.43
C VAL A 157 11.49 28.15 19.68
N ASN A 158 10.94 28.13 18.45
CA ASN A 158 10.80 29.31 17.59
C ASN A 158 12.12 30.01 17.18
N GLN A 159 13.24 29.27 17.19
CA GLN A 159 14.49 29.71 16.57
C GLN A 159 14.48 29.54 15.04
N LEU A 160 15.60 29.82 14.37
CA LEU A 160 15.74 29.54 12.94
C LEU A 160 15.50 28.02 12.67
N PRO A 161 14.48 27.64 11.90
CA PRO A 161 14.12 26.22 11.76
C PRO A 161 15.08 25.51 10.81
N ALA A 162 15.68 24.43 11.30
CA ALA A 162 16.58 23.55 10.57
C ALA A 162 15.92 22.20 10.24
N TRP A 163 16.40 21.56 9.18
CA TRP A 163 16.05 20.18 8.88
C TRP A 163 16.76 19.23 9.83
N LYS A 164 16.02 18.24 10.33
CA LYS A 164 16.59 17.11 11.07
C LYS A 164 16.23 15.81 10.37
N ARG A 165 17.24 14.98 10.10
CA ARG A 165 17.09 13.63 9.56
C ARG A 165 16.57 12.68 10.64
N PHE A 166 15.71 11.77 10.22
CA PHE A 166 15.13 10.67 10.98
C PHE A 166 15.27 9.38 10.18
N THR A 167 15.40 8.27 10.91
CA THR A 167 15.31 6.92 10.37
C THR A 167 14.12 6.22 11.02
N TRP A 168 13.32 5.50 10.25
CA TRP A 168 12.23 4.67 10.75
C TRP A 168 12.17 3.33 10.03
N PRO A 169 11.95 2.21 10.74
CA PRO A 169 12.09 2.08 12.19
C PRO A 169 13.56 2.29 12.61
N ALA A 170 13.80 2.87 13.79
CA ALA A 170 15.14 2.91 14.37
C ALA A 170 15.33 1.80 15.41
N ASP A 171 16.58 1.38 15.61
CA ASP A 171 16.94 0.44 16.67
C ASP A 171 16.89 1.14 18.03
N THR A 172 15.93 0.78 18.87
CA THR A 172 15.69 1.40 20.17
C THR A 172 14.88 0.48 21.09
N GLU A 173 15.10 0.60 22.40
CA GLU A 173 14.31 -0.12 23.41
C GLU A 173 12.90 0.43 23.58
N ALA A 174 12.67 1.68 23.17
CA ALA A 174 11.38 2.38 23.32
C ALA A 174 10.86 2.88 21.96
N PRO A 175 10.44 1.98 21.04
CA PRO A 175 9.88 2.38 19.76
C PRO A 175 8.54 3.07 19.96
N GLY A 176 8.26 4.08 19.13
CA GLY A 176 7.04 4.87 19.25
C GLY A 176 7.17 6.28 18.69
N ALA A 177 6.07 7.02 18.74
CA ALA A 177 6.05 8.43 18.42
C ALA A 177 5.33 9.25 19.49
N ASN A 178 5.94 10.35 19.88
CA ASN A 178 5.45 11.28 20.86
C ASN A 178 5.45 12.69 20.26
N LEU A 179 4.36 13.43 20.41
CA LEU A 179 4.27 14.84 20.03
C LEU A 179 3.68 15.63 21.20
N SER A 180 4.40 16.65 21.65
CA SER A 180 3.97 17.56 22.71
C SER A 180 4.27 19.01 22.34
N TRP A 181 3.61 19.95 23.02
CA TRP A 181 3.82 21.38 22.81
C TRP A 181 3.73 22.18 24.11
N ILE A 182 4.35 23.35 24.12
CA ILE A 182 4.18 24.39 25.13
C ILE A 182 3.53 25.57 24.43
N SER A 183 2.52 26.17 25.08
CA SER A 183 1.82 27.34 24.56
C SER A 183 2.17 28.59 25.36
N THR A 184 1.76 29.76 24.87
CA THR A 184 1.89 31.03 25.62
C THR A 184 1.04 31.08 26.89
N GLN A 185 0.07 30.17 27.05
CA GLN A 185 -0.91 30.19 28.13
C GLN A 185 -0.76 29.03 29.13
N ALA A 186 -0.02 27.99 28.76
CA ALA A 186 0.12 26.77 29.55
C ALA A 186 1.44 26.07 29.23
N GLY A 187 1.98 25.36 30.23
CA GLY A 187 3.16 24.51 30.11
C GLY A 187 2.96 23.32 29.16
N THR A 188 3.83 22.31 29.28
CA THR A 188 3.84 21.15 28.38
C THR A 188 2.51 20.42 28.37
N ARG A 189 1.98 20.20 27.16
CA ARG A 189 0.80 19.36 26.90
C ARG A 189 1.14 18.30 25.87
N GLN A 190 0.59 17.11 26.07
CA GLN A 190 0.77 15.97 25.18
C GLN A 190 -0.30 15.99 24.08
N TYR A 191 0.11 16.00 22.81
CA TYR A 191 -0.82 15.79 21.70
C TYR A 191 -1.12 14.30 21.56
N ALA A 192 -0.08 13.49 21.44
CA ALA A 192 -0.17 12.04 21.33
C ALA A 192 1.09 11.37 21.86
N ASP A 193 0.93 10.25 22.55
CA ASP A 193 2.00 9.34 22.95
C ASP A 193 1.62 7.94 22.46
N ILE A 194 2.33 7.44 21.45
CA ILE A 194 1.94 6.26 20.69
C ILE A 194 3.11 5.28 20.69
N PRO A 195 3.12 4.28 21.59
CA PRO A 195 4.18 3.28 21.63
C PRO A 195 4.10 2.31 20.45
N GLY A 196 5.19 1.57 20.24
CA GLY A 196 5.28 0.50 19.24
C GLY A 196 5.89 0.98 17.93
N SER A 197 6.35 0.01 17.12
CA SER A 197 7.06 0.27 15.86
C SER A 197 6.24 1.06 14.83
N TRP A 198 4.91 1.04 14.93
CA TRP A 198 4.02 1.82 14.06
C TRP A 198 3.65 3.19 14.61
N GLY A 199 4.25 3.63 15.73
CA GLY A 199 3.96 4.90 16.39
C GLY A 199 4.03 6.09 15.43
N LEU A 200 5.08 6.16 14.60
CA LEU A 200 5.22 7.22 13.58
C LEU A 200 4.05 7.21 12.61
N ILE A 201 3.71 6.05 12.04
CA ILE A 201 2.67 5.96 11.02
C ILE A 201 1.30 6.32 11.62
N ARG A 202 1.04 5.93 12.87
CA ARG A 202 -0.18 6.31 13.62
C ARG A 202 -0.22 7.81 13.92
N LEU A 203 0.92 8.43 14.18
CA LEU A 203 1.01 9.88 14.35
C LEU A 203 0.71 10.59 13.02
N LEU A 204 1.28 10.11 11.91
CA LEU A 204 1.02 10.63 10.56
C LEU A 204 -0.43 10.42 10.11
N ASP A 205 -1.08 9.31 10.47
CA ASP A 205 -2.52 9.03 10.21
C ASP A 205 -3.44 10.09 10.84
N LYS A 206 -2.98 10.73 11.94
CA LYS A 206 -3.71 11.84 12.60
C LYS A 206 -3.39 13.22 12.02
N ALA A 207 -2.41 13.31 11.13
CA ALA A 207 -1.97 14.58 10.55
C ALA A 207 -2.87 14.98 9.38
N ARG A 208 -3.08 16.29 9.23
CA ARG A 208 -3.47 16.83 7.93
C ARG A 208 -2.22 16.91 7.04
N VAL A 209 -2.20 16.13 5.97
CA VAL A 209 -1.10 16.08 5.00
C VAL A 209 -1.48 16.85 3.74
N LYS A 210 -0.57 17.68 3.23
CA LYS A 210 -0.69 18.35 1.92
C LYS A 210 0.64 18.34 1.19
N ALA A 211 0.63 18.29 -0.14
CA ALA A 211 1.83 18.52 -0.93
C ALA A 211 2.39 19.92 -0.63
N TYR A 212 3.71 20.01 -0.47
CA TYR A 212 4.38 21.29 -0.25
C TYR A 212 4.53 22.03 -1.59
N PRO A 213 4.02 23.28 -1.73
CA PRO A 213 4.11 24.00 -2.98
C PRO A 213 5.56 24.24 -3.41
N GLY A 214 5.87 23.98 -4.69
CA GLY A 214 7.13 24.35 -5.32
C GLY A 214 8.34 23.49 -4.96
N VAL A 215 8.19 22.44 -4.14
CA VAL A 215 9.29 21.50 -3.81
C VAL A 215 8.78 20.07 -3.96
N GLY A 216 9.32 19.33 -4.93
CA GLY A 216 9.06 17.90 -5.07
C GLY A 216 9.48 17.13 -3.82
N SER A 217 8.81 16.02 -3.52
CA SER A 217 9.13 15.15 -2.37
C SER A 217 9.07 15.85 -1.00
N SER A 218 8.21 16.87 -0.87
CA SER A 218 7.97 17.57 0.39
C SER A 218 6.48 17.70 0.69
N TYR A 219 6.13 17.61 1.97
CA TYR A 219 4.75 17.60 2.45
C TYR A 219 4.61 18.51 3.68
N SER A 220 3.55 19.31 3.72
CA SER A 220 3.13 20.01 4.93
C SER A 220 2.34 19.05 5.82
N LEU A 221 2.77 18.93 7.08
CA LEU A 221 2.10 18.16 8.14
C LEU A 221 1.55 19.13 9.17
N SER A 222 0.31 18.91 9.60
CA SER A 222 -0.35 19.75 10.60
C SER A 222 -1.22 18.90 11.53
N TRP A 223 -0.95 18.95 12.83
CA TRP A 223 -1.82 18.38 13.86
C TRP A 223 -2.59 19.48 14.58
N LYS A 224 -3.92 19.38 14.62
CA LYS A 224 -4.75 20.30 15.41
C LYS A 224 -4.75 19.82 16.86
N ALA A 225 -4.11 20.59 17.74
CA ALA A 225 -4.01 20.32 19.16
C ALA A 225 -5.36 20.53 19.87
N GLN A 226 -5.45 20.03 21.11
CA GLN A 226 -6.67 20.05 21.92
C GLN A 226 -7.14 21.46 22.28
N ASP A 227 -6.25 22.46 22.26
CA ASP A 227 -6.57 23.89 22.45
C ASP A 227 -6.87 24.64 21.14
N GLY A 228 -6.95 23.93 20.01
CA GLY A 228 -7.22 24.51 18.70
C GLY A 228 -5.99 25.04 17.97
N ARG A 229 -4.81 25.10 18.62
CA ARG A 229 -3.55 25.46 17.96
C ARG A 229 -3.13 24.38 16.96
N THR A 230 -2.28 24.74 16.03
CA THR A 230 -1.77 23.80 15.03
C THR A 230 -0.28 23.55 15.26
N LEU A 231 0.13 22.28 15.31
CA LEU A 231 1.52 21.88 15.38
C LEU A 231 1.98 21.59 13.95
N ASN A 232 2.80 22.49 13.39
CA ASN A 232 3.16 22.48 11.98
C ASN A 232 4.56 21.89 11.77
N TYR A 233 4.71 21.01 10.78
CA TYR A 233 5.99 20.50 10.33
C TYR A 233 6.02 20.41 8.81
N THR A 234 7.21 20.48 8.23
CA THR A 234 7.45 20.11 6.83
C THR A 234 8.23 18.81 6.81
N LEU A 235 7.71 17.82 6.09
CA LEU A 235 8.36 16.55 5.81
C LEU A 235 9.05 16.64 4.45
N ARG A 236 10.29 16.17 4.37
CA ARG A 236 11.00 15.93 3.11
C ARG A 236 11.41 14.47 3.05
N THR A 237 11.16 13.83 1.91
CA THR A 237 11.38 12.39 1.72
C THR A 237 12.57 12.17 0.78
N GLU A 238 13.33 11.09 1.01
CA GLU A 238 14.42 10.71 0.09
C GLU A 238 13.88 10.04 -1.18
N ALA A 239 12.83 9.24 -1.05
CA ALA A 239 12.16 8.55 -2.15
C ALA A 239 10.64 8.56 -1.97
N GLY A 240 9.92 8.78 -3.07
CA GLY A 240 8.45 8.73 -3.12
C GLY A 240 7.77 9.53 -2.00
N GLU A 241 6.77 8.91 -1.39
CA GLU A 241 6.03 9.45 -0.24
C GLU A 241 6.75 9.23 1.11
N GLY A 242 7.93 8.59 1.13
CA GLY A 242 8.66 8.24 2.34
C GLY A 242 7.77 7.47 3.33
N PRO A 243 7.73 7.81 4.64
CA PRO A 243 6.88 7.11 5.60
C PRO A 243 5.38 7.26 5.33
N LEU A 244 4.94 8.28 4.56
CA LEU A 244 3.52 8.45 4.23
C LEU A 244 2.99 7.33 3.32
N VAL A 245 3.87 6.66 2.57
CA VAL A 245 3.47 5.56 1.66
C VAL A 245 2.72 4.44 2.40
N LEU A 246 3.06 4.22 3.67
CA LEU A 246 2.47 3.18 4.51
C LEU A 246 1.02 3.49 4.90
N LEU A 247 0.57 4.74 4.78
CA LEU A 247 -0.83 5.10 4.96
C LEU A 247 -1.72 4.49 3.87
N LYS A 248 -1.17 4.08 2.71
CA LYS A 248 -1.92 3.32 1.70
C LYS A 248 -2.35 1.93 2.18
N LEU A 249 -1.76 1.41 3.26
CA LEU A 249 -2.20 0.16 3.90
C LEU A 249 -3.45 0.35 4.78
N ARG A 250 -3.85 1.60 5.07
CA ARG A 250 -5.07 1.88 5.84
C ARG A 250 -6.28 1.39 5.07
N ASN A 251 -7.07 0.53 5.70
CA ASN A 251 -8.23 -0.13 5.10
C ASN A 251 -7.92 -0.96 3.85
N PHE A 252 -6.65 -1.25 3.56
CA PHE A 252 -6.27 -2.09 2.44
C PHE A 252 -6.83 -3.50 2.65
N ARG A 253 -7.33 -4.09 1.56
CA ARG A 253 -7.79 -5.48 1.50
C ARG A 253 -7.18 -6.13 0.27
N LEU A 254 -6.63 -7.33 0.46
CA LEU A 254 -6.11 -8.11 -0.65
C LEU A 254 -7.29 -8.76 -1.38
N PRO A 255 -7.46 -8.53 -2.69
CA PRO A 255 -8.59 -9.09 -3.45
C PRO A 255 -8.54 -10.62 -3.49
N GLU A 256 -9.71 -11.25 -3.40
CA GLU A 256 -9.85 -12.72 -3.39
C GLU A 256 -9.74 -13.34 -4.79
N THR A 257 -9.88 -12.55 -5.85
CA THR A 257 -9.86 -13.04 -7.24
C THR A 257 -8.83 -12.29 -8.08
N ILE A 258 -8.06 -13.06 -8.85
CA ILE A 258 -7.10 -12.60 -9.84
C ILE A 258 -7.83 -12.27 -11.15
N PHE A 259 -8.71 -13.18 -11.58
CA PHE A 259 -9.47 -13.05 -12.83
C PHE A 259 -10.96 -12.83 -12.55
N SER A 260 -11.59 -11.98 -13.36
CA SER A 260 -13.03 -11.73 -13.35
C SER A 260 -13.75 -12.74 -14.26
N THR A 261 -14.34 -13.78 -13.68
CA THR A 261 -15.06 -14.83 -14.45
C THR A 261 -16.51 -14.46 -14.81
N THR A 262 -17.04 -13.38 -14.25
CA THR A 262 -18.44 -12.94 -14.45
C THR A 262 -18.70 -12.36 -15.86
N GLY A 263 -17.68 -11.84 -16.55
CA GLY A 263 -17.83 -11.22 -17.87
C GLY A 263 -17.83 -12.22 -19.04
N VAL A 264 -17.21 -13.39 -18.88
CA VAL A 264 -17.08 -14.40 -19.96
C VAL A 264 -18.42 -15.11 -20.20
N ALA A 265 -19.20 -15.34 -19.14
CA ALA A 265 -20.52 -15.98 -19.23
C ALA A 265 -21.57 -15.16 -20.00
N VAL A 266 -21.43 -13.83 -20.06
CA VAL A 266 -22.38 -12.96 -20.77
C VAL A 266 -22.15 -13.03 -22.29
N VAL A 267 -20.90 -13.23 -22.72
CA VAL A 267 -20.57 -13.35 -24.15
C VAL A 267 -21.00 -14.70 -24.70
N SER A 268 -20.88 -15.78 -23.92
CA SER A 268 -21.39 -17.11 -24.31
C SER A 268 -22.92 -17.18 -24.37
N ALA A 269 -23.62 -16.51 -23.44
CA ALA A 269 -25.08 -16.47 -23.45
C ALA A 269 -25.66 -15.63 -24.61
N ALA A 270 -24.93 -14.61 -25.08
CA ALA A 270 -25.31 -13.82 -26.23
C ALA A 270 -25.09 -14.57 -27.56
N SER A 271 -24.05 -15.41 -27.66
CA SER A 271 -23.81 -16.23 -28.86
C SER A 271 -24.82 -17.37 -29.02
N ASP A 272 -25.27 -17.98 -27.92
CA ASP A 272 -26.30 -19.04 -27.95
C ASP A 272 -27.71 -18.51 -28.30
N ALA A 273 -27.94 -17.20 -28.14
CA ALA A 273 -29.22 -16.56 -28.45
C ALA A 273 -29.35 -16.12 -29.93
N GLU A 274 -28.26 -16.05 -30.69
CA GLU A 274 -28.25 -15.64 -32.11
C GLU A 274 -28.33 -16.83 -33.10
N GLU A 275 -28.27 -18.08 -32.65
CA GLU A 275 -28.36 -19.28 -33.52
C GLU A 275 -29.78 -19.84 -33.72
N VAL A 276 -30.82 -19.17 -33.21
CA VAL A 276 -32.23 -19.56 -33.42
C VAL A 276 -32.97 -18.45 -34.15
N TYR A 277 -32.69 -18.22 -35.44
CA TYR A 277 -33.64 -17.67 -36.43
C TYR A 277 -33.16 -17.93 -37.87
#